data_AF-A0A9D1L6F5-F1
#
_entry.id   AF-A0A9D1L6F5-F1
#
_cell.length_a   1.000
_cell.length_b   1.000
_cell.length_c   1.000
_cell.angle_alpha   90.00
_cell.angle_beta   90.00
_cell.angle_gamma   90.00
#
_symmetry.space_group_name_H-M   'P 1'
#
loop_
_entity.id
_entity.type
_entity.pdbx_description
1 polymer ?
#
loop_
_entity_poly.entity_id
_entity_poly.type
_entity_poly.pdbx_seq_one_letter_code
_entity_poly.pdbx_strand_id
1 'polypeptide(L)'
;MKKILKRLATGFLAFATIVTALPTTAVHASETQYWTESAERAGYIEKVMNDGSIGSTFNEGIMKVEGETAYCVDINTNFKNGYKTRADASTRMSADQISDVALSLEYVKQYAQSHNELNYKQVYLLEQCVVWQRLSVHLGWQCDNVRASYDEISKAVQDEVYAGAKAFASENKGRYECGGYIYSGEGQDIGQFWAKLAVGNATLKKTSSNASITDGNGLYSIAGATYGVYSDKDCTKQLATLTTDNSGNTDTVEVKAGTVYIKELSAPAGYKVDSTVYSLNVEAGKTATLNVSDT
;
A
#
# COMPACT_ATOMS: atom_id res chain seq x y z
N MET A 1 32.26 -48.84 52.28
CA MET A 1 31.73 -49.46 53.52
C MET A 1 30.68 -48.51 54.08
N LYS A 2 29.38 -48.80 54.22
CA LYS A 2 28.62 -49.95 54.76
C LYS A 2 27.26 -50.07 54.01
N LYS A 3 26.93 -51.23 53.43
CA LYS A 3 25.98 -52.31 53.88
C LYS A 3 24.49 -52.00 53.59
N ILE A 4 23.85 -52.65 52.60
CA ILE A 4 23.06 -53.94 52.63
C ILE A 4 21.69 -53.74 53.34
N LEU A 5 20.54 -53.64 52.65
CA LEU A 5 19.67 -54.63 51.95
C LEU A 5 18.81 -55.53 52.87
N LYS A 6 17.46 -55.47 52.70
CA LYS A 6 16.44 -56.56 52.55
C LYS A 6 15.04 -56.07 53.00
N ARG A 7 14.00 -55.99 52.16
CA ARG A 7 13.14 -57.00 51.47
C ARG A 7 11.94 -57.49 52.32
N LEU A 8 10.71 -57.39 51.77
CA LEU A 8 9.58 -58.35 51.75
C LEU A 8 8.36 -57.67 51.05
N ALA A 9 8.01 -57.99 49.79
CA ALA A 9 7.03 -58.98 49.30
C ALA A 9 5.61 -58.80 49.90
N THR A 10 4.55 -58.46 49.14
CA THR A 10 3.68 -59.34 48.30
C THR A 10 2.59 -58.42 47.70
N GLY A 11 2.38 -58.25 46.39
CA GLY A 11 1.69 -59.16 45.47
C GLY A 11 0.16 -58.93 45.44
N PHE A 12 -0.39 -58.27 44.42
CA PHE A 12 -1.76 -58.50 43.91
C PHE A 12 -1.93 -57.97 42.46
N LEU A 13 -2.76 -58.68 41.71
CA LEU A 13 -2.86 -58.78 40.25
C LEU A 13 -4.00 -57.91 39.66
N ALA A 14 -3.86 -57.56 38.36
CA ALA A 14 -4.89 -57.10 37.40
C ALA A 14 -5.40 -55.65 37.58
N PHE A 15 -5.62 -54.83 36.54
CA PHE A 15 -6.32 -55.08 35.28
C PHE A 15 -5.79 -54.15 34.15
N ALA A 16 -5.83 -54.62 32.90
CA ALA A 16 -5.46 -53.84 31.71
C ALA A 16 -6.50 -52.76 31.39
N THR A 17 -6.06 -51.51 31.27
CA THR A 17 -6.74 -50.48 30.47
C THR A 17 -5.74 -49.95 29.45
N ILE A 18 -5.85 -50.47 28.23
CA ILE A 18 -5.23 -49.86 27.06
C ILE A 18 -5.98 -48.54 26.85
N VAL A 19 -5.42 -47.44 27.33
CA VAL A 19 -5.78 -46.11 26.84
C VAL A 19 -4.86 -45.85 25.66
N THR A 20 -5.39 -45.96 24.45
CA THR A 20 -4.76 -45.39 23.27
C THR A 20 -4.70 -43.88 23.47
N ALA A 21 -3.61 -43.40 24.07
CA ALA A 21 -3.24 -42.00 23.96
C ALA A 21 -2.84 -41.79 22.50
N LEU A 22 -3.80 -41.38 21.67
CA LEU A 22 -3.46 -40.66 20.45
C LEU A 22 -2.67 -39.43 20.91
N PRO A 23 -1.44 -39.22 20.43
CA PRO A 23 -0.85 -37.89 20.55
C PRO A 23 -1.74 -36.99 19.72
N THR A 24 -2.63 -36.24 20.37
CA THR A 24 -3.09 -35.00 19.80
C THR A 24 -1.84 -34.15 19.70
N THR A 25 -1.20 -34.17 18.53
CA THR A 25 -0.34 -33.05 18.15
C THR A 25 -1.26 -31.85 18.14
N ALA A 26 -1.33 -31.15 19.27
CA ALA A 26 -1.68 -29.75 19.24
C ALA A 26 -0.62 -29.14 18.32
N VAL A 27 -1.00 -28.91 17.06
CA VAL A 27 -0.27 -27.98 16.21
C VAL A 27 -0.54 -26.63 16.85
N HIS A 28 0.20 -26.32 17.91
CA HIS A 28 0.46 -24.94 18.25
C HIS A 28 1.21 -24.41 17.04
N ALA A 29 0.48 -23.78 16.12
CA ALA A 29 1.10 -22.80 15.26
C ALA A 29 1.74 -21.82 16.23
N SER A 30 3.06 -21.92 16.39
CA SER A 30 3.84 -20.92 17.11
C SER A 30 3.52 -19.61 16.43
N GLU A 31 2.72 -18.77 17.07
CA GLU A 31 2.48 -17.41 16.59
C GLU A 31 3.87 -16.77 16.45
N THR A 32 4.22 -16.37 15.23
CA THR A 32 5.53 -15.73 15.01
C THR A 32 5.54 -14.43 15.81
N GLN A 33 6.43 -14.37 16.80
CA GLN A 33 6.64 -13.19 17.63
C GLN A 33 7.71 -12.30 17.01
N TYR A 34 7.54 -10.99 17.17
CA TYR A 34 8.43 -9.96 16.64
C TYR A 34 8.86 -9.03 17.77
N TRP A 35 10.15 -8.73 17.85
CA TRP A 35 10.67 -7.78 18.82
C TRP A 35 10.33 -6.35 18.39
N THR A 36 9.83 -5.57 19.36
CA THR A 36 9.45 -4.18 19.15
C THR A 36 10.12 -3.28 20.18
N GLU A 37 10.57 -2.10 19.74
CA GLU A 37 11.32 -1.18 20.59
C GLU A 37 11.14 0.28 20.18
N SER A 38 11.41 1.19 21.13
CA SER A 38 11.42 2.63 20.94
C SER A 38 12.63 3.25 21.66
N ALA A 39 13.84 2.78 21.33
CA ALA A 39 15.07 3.18 22.01
C ALA A 39 15.41 4.67 21.81
N GLU A 40 15.06 5.23 20.65
CA GLU A 40 15.32 6.62 20.30
C GLU A 40 14.07 7.49 20.46
N ARG A 41 14.29 8.73 20.89
CA ARG A 41 13.26 9.78 20.97
C ARG A 41 13.25 10.63 19.71
N ALA A 42 12.07 10.82 19.14
CA ALA A 42 11.84 11.60 17.94
C ALA A 42 11.66 13.09 18.26
N GLY A 43 10.79 13.42 19.22
CA GLY A 43 10.48 14.79 19.63
C GLY A 43 9.14 14.89 20.33
N TYR A 44 8.66 16.10 20.62
CA TYR A 44 7.41 16.32 21.34
C TYR A 44 6.17 16.31 20.43
N ILE A 45 5.12 15.63 20.88
CA ILE A 45 3.77 15.59 20.29
C ILE A 45 2.80 16.31 21.21
N GLU A 46 1.89 17.07 20.61
CA GLU A 46 0.72 17.64 21.25
C GLU A 46 -0.52 16.90 20.77
N LYS A 47 -1.21 16.21 21.69
CA LYS A 47 -2.51 15.59 21.43
C LYS A 47 -3.58 16.67 21.44
N VAL A 48 -3.74 17.33 20.29
CA VAL A 48 -4.76 18.36 20.09
C VAL A 48 -6.10 17.70 19.82
N MET A 49 -7.07 18.02 20.66
CA MET A 49 -8.44 17.54 20.56
C MET A 49 -9.21 18.30 19.48
N ASN A 50 -10.36 17.77 19.05
CA ASN A 50 -11.19 18.38 18.01
C ASN A 50 -11.78 19.74 18.41
N ASP A 51 -11.88 20.03 19.70
CA ASP A 51 -12.27 21.36 20.22
C ASP A 51 -11.10 22.37 20.24
N GLY A 52 -9.91 21.97 19.81
CA GLY A 52 -8.69 22.79 19.77
C GLY A 52 -7.88 22.80 21.07
N SER A 53 -8.34 22.15 22.13
CA SER A 53 -7.58 22.02 23.38
C SER A 53 -6.42 21.03 23.24
N ILE A 54 -5.34 21.24 23.99
CA ILE A 54 -4.25 20.26 24.10
C ILE A 54 -4.57 19.33 25.27
N GLY A 55 -4.95 18.09 24.98
CA GLY A 55 -5.27 17.10 26.00
C GLY A 55 -4.03 16.58 26.74
N SER A 56 -2.90 16.47 26.03
CA SER A 56 -1.62 16.06 26.61
C SER A 56 -0.46 16.42 25.68
N THR A 57 0.73 16.58 26.27
CA THR A 57 1.99 16.67 25.53
C THR A 57 2.91 15.54 25.98
N PHE A 58 3.52 14.83 25.05
CA PHE A 58 4.42 13.72 25.36
C PHE A 58 5.59 13.65 24.38
N ASN A 59 6.68 13.01 24.80
CA ASN A 59 7.86 12.84 23.96
C ASN A 59 7.76 11.51 23.19
N GLU A 60 7.56 11.59 21.88
CA GLU A 60 7.34 10.47 20.97
C GLU A 60 8.65 9.82 20.55
N GLY A 61 8.57 8.55 20.15
CA GLY A 61 9.73 7.69 20.01
C GLY A 61 9.68 6.94 18.73
N ILE A 62 10.85 6.68 18.18
CA ILE A 62 10.95 5.97 16.91
C ILE A 62 10.71 4.50 17.19
N MET A 63 9.50 4.05 16.92
CA MET A 63 9.10 2.66 17.08
C MET A 63 9.65 1.83 15.93
N LYS A 64 10.15 0.65 16.27
CA LYS A 64 10.69 -0.31 15.32
C LYS A 64 10.15 -1.69 15.57
N VAL A 65 9.98 -2.44 14.47
CA VAL A 65 9.76 -3.88 14.47
C VAL A 65 10.92 -4.50 13.69
N GLU A 66 11.71 -5.36 14.33
CA GLU A 66 12.88 -5.99 13.70
C GLU A 66 13.83 -4.98 13.01
N GLY A 67 13.99 -3.79 13.61
CA GLY A 67 14.84 -2.71 13.08
C GLY A 67 14.19 -1.78 12.06
N GLU A 68 13.04 -2.15 11.51
CA GLU A 68 12.28 -1.36 10.54
C GLU A 68 11.27 -0.44 11.24
N THR A 69 11.07 0.77 10.71
CA THR A 69 10.11 1.75 11.26
C THR A 69 8.71 1.14 11.36
N ALA A 70 8.04 1.42 12.47
CA ALA A 70 6.64 1.12 12.71
C ALA A 70 5.98 2.32 13.38
N TYR A 71 4.65 2.38 13.32
CA TYR A 71 3.88 3.51 13.81
C TYR A 71 2.90 3.04 14.88
N CYS A 72 2.70 3.84 15.90
CA CYS A 72 1.61 3.64 16.83
C CYS A 72 0.26 3.70 16.10
N VAL A 73 -0.59 2.72 16.37
CA VAL A 73 -1.98 2.66 15.88
C VAL A 73 -3.02 2.80 17.01
N ASP A 74 -2.58 3.21 18.21
CA ASP A 74 -3.43 3.59 19.34
C ASP A 74 -2.76 4.68 20.20
N ILE A 75 -3.12 5.95 19.95
CA ILE A 75 -2.58 7.10 20.69
C ILE A 75 -2.97 7.11 22.18
N ASN A 76 -3.92 6.28 22.62
CA ASN A 76 -4.44 6.29 23.99
C ASN A 76 -3.71 5.32 24.93
N THR A 77 -2.82 4.48 24.40
CA THR A 77 -2.09 3.47 25.15
C THR A 77 -0.60 3.75 25.11
N ASN A 78 0.11 3.58 26.23
CA ASN A 78 1.56 3.76 26.26
C ASN A 78 2.30 2.58 25.61
N PHE A 79 3.33 2.90 24.82
CA PHE A 79 4.21 1.89 24.24
C PHE A 79 5.03 1.16 25.31
N LYS A 80 5.27 -0.14 25.06
CA LYS A 80 6.17 -0.98 25.83
C LYS A 80 7.00 -1.82 24.88
N ASN A 81 8.33 -1.79 25.05
CA ASN A 81 9.23 -2.69 24.34
C ASN A 81 8.87 -4.14 24.69
N GLY A 82 8.99 -5.03 23.72
CA GLY A 82 8.71 -6.44 23.94
C GLY A 82 8.30 -7.18 22.67
N TYR A 83 8.02 -8.46 22.84
CA TYR A 83 7.51 -9.31 21.77
C TYR A 83 6.03 -9.04 21.51
N LYS A 84 5.68 -8.92 20.23
CA LYS A 84 4.30 -8.76 19.75
C LYS A 84 3.97 -9.81 18.69
N THR A 85 2.72 -10.23 18.65
CA THR A 85 2.19 -11.11 17.59
C THR A 85 1.78 -10.25 16.40
N ARG A 86 2.16 -10.70 15.19
CA ARG A 86 1.82 -10.03 13.93
C ARG A 86 0.53 -10.60 13.32
N ALA A 87 -0.35 -9.73 12.86
CA ALA A 87 -1.48 -10.05 12.00
C ALA A 87 -1.50 -9.15 10.75
N ASP A 88 -2.13 -9.61 9.68
CA ASP A 88 -2.44 -8.75 8.53
C ASP A 88 -3.39 -7.63 8.97
N ALA A 89 -3.15 -6.39 8.54
CA ALA A 89 -3.98 -5.25 8.94
C ALA A 89 -5.46 -5.42 8.57
N SER A 90 -5.78 -6.16 7.51
CA SER A 90 -7.15 -6.48 7.10
C SER A 90 -7.95 -7.28 8.12
N THR A 91 -7.27 -7.92 9.09
CA THR A 91 -7.93 -8.61 10.21
C THR A 91 -8.56 -7.65 11.22
N ARG A 92 -8.16 -6.36 11.21
CA ARG A 92 -8.57 -5.35 12.19
C ARG A 92 -9.03 -4.02 11.59
N MET A 93 -8.65 -3.75 10.36
CA MET A 93 -8.92 -2.49 9.66
C MET A 93 -9.63 -2.77 8.34
N SER A 94 -10.53 -1.88 7.94
CA SER A 94 -11.16 -1.93 6.62
C SER A 94 -10.15 -1.58 5.51
N ALA A 95 -10.45 -1.98 4.27
CA ALA A 95 -9.62 -1.60 3.12
C ALA A 95 -9.49 -0.07 2.99
N ASP A 96 -10.58 0.67 3.25
CA ASP A 96 -10.55 2.14 3.21
C ASP A 96 -9.64 2.72 4.31
N GLN A 97 -9.66 2.17 5.54
CA GLN A 97 -8.77 2.59 6.62
C GLN A 97 -7.30 2.32 6.28
N ILE A 98 -7.00 1.13 5.75
CA ILE A 98 -5.64 0.74 5.35
C ILE A 98 -5.14 1.64 4.24
N SER A 99 -5.93 1.84 3.18
CA SER A 99 -5.55 2.70 2.05
C SER A 99 -5.36 4.15 2.49
N ASP A 100 -6.22 4.69 3.35
CA ASP A 100 -6.12 6.06 3.82
C ASP A 100 -4.82 6.30 4.63
N VAL A 101 -4.48 5.40 5.54
CA VAL A 101 -3.22 5.46 6.31
C VAL A 101 -2.01 5.26 5.40
N ALA A 102 -2.03 4.20 4.57
CA ALA A 102 -0.90 3.85 3.72
C ALA A 102 -0.58 4.92 2.67
N LEU A 103 -1.59 5.51 2.03
CA LEU A 103 -1.41 6.59 1.06
C LEU A 103 -0.96 7.89 1.75
N SER A 104 -1.48 8.17 2.95
CA SER A 104 -1.03 9.33 3.72
C SER A 104 0.46 9.22 4.08
N LEU A 105 0.91 8.04 4.50
CA LEU A 105 2.33 7.77 4.76
C LEU A 105 3.17 7.87 3.49
N GLU A 106 2.68 7.33 2.37
CA GLU A 106 3.35 7.42 1.08
C GLU A 106 3.55 8.87 0.63
N TYR A 107 2.55 9.73 0.84
CA TYR A 107 2.68 11.16 0.59
C TYR A 107 3.78 11.79 1.45
N VAL A 108 3.82 11.51 2.77
CA VAL A 108 4.86 12.07 3.65
C VAL A 108 6.26 11.63 3.21
N LYS A 109 6.42 10.37 2.77
CA LYS A 109 7.69 9.87 2.21
C LYS A 109 8.10 10.61 0.95
N GLN A 110 7.18 10.86 0.02
CA GLN A 110 7.44 11.63 -1.20
C GLN A 110 7.77 13.10 -0.88
N TYR A 111 7.04 13.70 0.06
CA TYR A 111 7.30 15.05 0.55
C TYR A 111 8.71 15.15 1.13
N ALA A 112 9.12 14.22 1.98
CA ALA A 112 10.45 14.21 2.59
C ALA A 112 11.58 14.07 1.54
N GLN A 113 11.36 13.35 0.44
CA GLN A 113 12.34 13.23 -0.66
C GLN A 113 12.59 14.57 -1.39
N SER A 114 11.62 15.49 -1.40
CA SER A 114 11.77 16.82 -1.99
C SER A 114 12.13 17.92 -0.99
N HIS A 115 12.13 17.64 0.32
CA HIS A 115 12.35 18.60 1.41
C HIS A 115 13.51 18.15 2.31
N ASN A 116 14.73 18.29 1.80
CA ASN A 116 15.97 17.84 2.47
C ASN A 116 16.31 18.61 3.76
N GLU A 117 15.62 19.71 4.04
CA GLU A 117 15.72 20.46 5.29
C GLU A 117 15.11 19.73 6.49
N LEU A 118 14.19 18.78 6.26
CA LEU A 118 13.63 17.95 7.32
C LEU A 118 14.61 16.84 7.69
N ASN A 119 14.95 16.74 8.97
CA ASN A 119 15.73 15.61 9.46
C ASN A 119 14.83 14.37 9.65
N TYR A 120 15.45 13.18 9.76
CA TYR A 120 14.71 11.92 9.88
C TYR A 120 13.77 11.84 11.09
N LYS A 121 14.04 12.57 12.18
CA LYS A 121 13.14 12.62 13.35
C LYS A 121 11.90 13.45 13.05
N GLN A 122 12.07 14.58 12.38
CA GLN A 122 10.96 15.41 11.94
C GLN A 122 10.08 14.66 10.94
N VAL A 123 10.69 13.94 9.99
CA VAL A 123 9.95 13.07 9.06
C VAL A 123 9.16 12.01 9.82
N TYR A 124 9.79 11.31 10.78
CA TYR A 124 9.08 10.33 11.61
C TYR A 124 7.91 10.95 12.40
N LEU A 125 8.08 12.14 12.98
CA LEU A 125 6.98 12.83 13.69
C LEU A 125 5.81 13.15 12.76
N LEU A 126 6.08 13.61 11.53
CA LEU A 126 5.03 13.85 10.52
C LEU A 126 4.30 12.56 10.15
N GLU A 127 5.05 11.48 9.91
CA GLU A 127 4.48 10.15 9.61
C GLU A 127 3.63 9.62 10.77
N GLN A 128 4.12 9.71 12.00
CA GLN A 128 3.39 9.25 13.17
C GLN A 128 2.13 10.09 13.44
N CYS A 129 2.21 11.42 13.28
CA CYS A 129 1.04 12.28 13.39
C CYS A 129 0.00 11.97 12.33
N VAL A 130 0.41 11.77 11.07
CA VAL A 130 -0.56 11.49 10.00
C VAL A 130 -1.31 10.19 10.27
N VAL A 131 -0.63 9.14 10.74
CA VAL A 131 -1.28 7.87 11.15
C VAL A 131 -2.37 8.14 12.20
N TRP A 132 -2.07 8.92 13.25
CA TRP A 132 -3.06 9.22 14.28
C TRP A 132 -4.19 10.12 13.80
N GLN A 133 -3.92 11.14 12.99
CA GLN A 133 -4.99 11.97 12.43
C GLN A 133 -5.95 11.14 11.58
N ARG A 134 -5.42 10.25 10.73
CA ARG A 134 -6.26 9.38 9.90
C ARG A 134 -7.06 8.39 10.76
N LEU A 135 -6.40 7.68 11.68
CA LEU A 135 -7.07 6.71 12.54
C LEU A 135 -8.08 7.35 13.49
N SER A 136 -7.81 8.57 13.99
CA SER A 136 -8.74 9.30 14.84
C SER A 136 -10.06 9.58 14.14
N VAL A 137 -10.03 9.96 12.85
CA VAL A 137 -11.24 10.16 12.03
C VAL A 137 -12.03 8.85 11.89
N HIS A 138 -11.35 7.73 11.69
CA HIS A 138 -11.98 6.43 11.48
C HIS A 138 -12.50 5.77 12.77
N LEU A 139 -11.83 6.02 13.90
CA LEU A 139 -12.08 5.36 15.18
C LEU A 139 -12.73 6.29 16.22
N GLY A 140 -12.92 7.55 15.87
CA GLY A 140 -13.61 8.55 16.69
C GLY A 140 -12.83 9.00 17.93
N TRP A 141 -11.49 9.02 17.89
CA TRP A 141 -10.66 9.38 19.05
C TRP A 141 -10.74 10.86 19.46
N GLN A 142 -11.37 11.71 18.63
CA GLN A 142 -11.53 13.15 18.87
C GLN A 142 -10.21 13.92 18.94
N CYS A 143 -9.13 13.41 18.35
CA CYS A 143 -7.83 14.08 18.28
C CYS A 143 -7.32 14.16 16.84
N ASP A 144 -8.19 14.55 15.91
CA ASP A 144 -7.94 14.61 14.47
C ASP A 144 -6.87 15.67 14.11
N ASN A 145 -6.51 16.52 15.08
CA ASN A 145 -5.55 17.61 14.94
C ASN A 145 -4.22 17.35 15.67
N VAL A 146 -3.97 16.12 16.13
CA VAL A 146 -2.69 15.75 16.76
C VAL A 146 -1.50 16.16 15.87
N ARG A 147 -0.47 16.72 16.51
CA ARG A 147 0.64 17.35 15.79
C ARG A 147 1.95 17.22 16.57
N ALA A 148 3.07 17.42 15.88
CA ALA A 148 4.33 17.71 16.55
C ALA A 148 4.26 19.12 17.19
N SER A 149 4.98 19.32 18.29
CA SER A 149 5.16 20.66 18.86
C SER A 149 5.70 21.60 17.79
N TYR A 150 5.28 22.87 17.84
CA TYR A 150 5.74 23.87 16.88
C TYR A 150 7.22 24.22 17.01
N ASP A 151 7.85 23.88 18.13
CA ASP A 151 9.31 23.95 18.30
C ASP A 151 10.04 22.85 17.52
N GLU A 152 9.39 21.71 17.28
CA GLU A 152 9.95 20.59 16.50
C GLU A 152 9.76 20.82 15.00
N ILE A 153 8.53 21.19 14.61
CA ILE A 153 8.14 21.40 13.22
C ILE A 153 7.15 22.55 13.16
N SER A 154 7.47 23.56 12.36
CA SER A 154 6.61 24.74 12.22
C SER A 154 5.18 24.37 11.79
N LYS A 155 4.21 25.20 12.22
CA LYS A 155 2.81 25.04 11.81
C LYS A 155 2.64 24.97 10.30
N ALA A 156 3.35 25.81 9.55
CA ALA A 156 3.22 25.91 8.10
C ALA A 156 3.54 24.59 7.40
N VAL A 157 4.65 23.94 7.78
CA VAL A 157 5.05 22.63 7.24
C VAL A 157 4.02 21.56 7.60
N GLN A 158 3.58 21.53 8.86
CA GLN A 158 2.58 20.55 9.30
C GLN A 158 1.24 20.71 8.59
N ASP A 159 0.74 21.95 8.44
CA ASP A 159 -0.50 22.23 7.72
C ASP A 159 -0.42 21.77 6.26
N GLU A 160 0.70 22.07 5.58
CA GLU A 160 0.96 21.64 4.20
C GLU A 160 0.96 20.11 4.10
N VAL A 161 1.75 19.44 4.94
CA VAL A 161 1.93 17.98 4.89
C VAL A 161 0.62 17.25 5.16
N TYR A 162 -0.13 17.63 6.19
CA TYR A 162 -1.36 16.93 6.55
C TYR A 162 -2.50 17.19 5.56
N ALA A 163 -2.61 18.42 5.03
CA ALA A 163 -3.56 18.71 3.95
C ALA A 163 -3.19 17.95 2.68
N GLY A 164 -1.92 17.92 2.31
CA GLY A 164 -1.39 17.20 1.17
C GLY A 164 -1.60 15.68 1.29
N ALA A 165 -1.35 15.10 2.47
CA ALA A 165 -1.57 13.67 2.71
C ALA A 165 -3.04 13.28 2.51
N LYS A 166 -3.97 14.11 3.03
CA LYS A 166 -5.41 13.89 2.87
C LYS A 166 -5.83 14.00 1.39
N ALA A 167 -5.34 15.01 0.68
CA ALA A 167 -5.63 15.19 -0.74
C ALA A 167 -5.08 14.02 -1.57
N PHE A 168 -3.81 13.66 -1.35
CA PHE A 168 -3.15 12.56 -2.02
C PHE A 168 -3.88 11.22 -1.79
N ALA A 169 -4.27 10.92 -0.55
CA ALA A 169 -5.03 9.69 -0.25
C ALA A 169 -6.38 9.66 -0.98
N SER A 170 -7.06 10.80 -1.11
CA SER A 170 -8.33 10.91 -1.83
C SER A 170 -8.16 10.76 -3.34
N GLU A 171 -7.18 11.45 -3.93
CA GLU A 171 -6.92 11.48 -5.38
C GLU A 171 -6.36 10.16 -5.90
N ASN A 172 -5.65 9.41 -5.05
CA ASN A 172 -4.99 8.15 -5.44
C ASN A 172 -5.77 6.90 -5.07
N LYS A 173 -7.06 7.03 -4.75
CA LYS A 173 -7.92 5.89 -4.45
C LYS A 173 -7.97 4.93 -5.64
N GLY A 174 -7.52 3.69 -5.41
CA GLY A 174 -7.51 2.62 -6.43
C GLY A 174 -6.31 2.66 -7.39
N ARG A 175 -5.39 3.63 -7.26
CA ARG A 175 -4.14 3.70 -8.04
C ARG A 175 -2.98 2.90 -7.40
N TYR A 176 -3.13 2.52 -6.14
CA TYR A 176 -2.14 1.79 -5.35
C TYR A 176 -2.70 0.49 -4.80
N GLU A 177 -1.84 -0.51 -4.66
CA GLU A 177 -2.04 -1.65 -3.78
C GLU A 177 -1.57 -1.27 -2.37
N CYS A 178 -2.51 -1.15 -1.44
CA CYS A 178 -2.23 -0.80 -0.06
C CYS A 178 -2.33 -2.02 0.85
N GLY A 179 -1.49 -2.07 1.87
CA GLY A 179 -1.53 -3.11 2.89
C GLY A 179 -0.82 -2.70 4.16
N GLY A 180 -0.86 -3.59 5.15
CA GLY A 180 -0.18 -3.37 6.41
C GLY A 180 -0.11 -4.62 7.27
N TYR A 181 0.72 -4.54 8.31
CA TYR A 181 0.73 -5.47 9.43
C TYR A 181 0.43 -4.72 10.72
N ILE A 182 -0.32 -5.36 11.62
CA ILE A 182 -0.55 -4.88 12.99
C ILE A 182 0.14 -5.83 13.95
N TYR A 183 0.84 -5.26 14.92
CA TYR A 183 1.59 -5.96 15.95
C TYR A 183 0.95 -5.69 17.30
N SER A 184 0.47 -6.75 17.93
CA SER A 184 -0.26 -6.70 19.20
C SER A 184 0.42 -7.47 20.31
N GLY A 185 0.33 -6.96 21.53
CA GLY A 185 0.97 -7.53 22.70
C GLY A 185 0.84 -6.60 23.90
N GLU A 186 1.81 -6.63 24.81
CA GLU A 186 1.78 -5.73 25.96
C GLU A 186 1.95 -4.26 25.54
N GLY A 187 1.13 -3.37 26.10
CA GLY A 187 1.15 -1.94 25.78
C GLY A 187 0.50 -1.63 24.44
N GLN A 188 0.93 -0.53 23.83
CA GLN A 188 0.39 0.01 22.59
C GLN A 188 0.57 -0.94 21.39
N ASP A 189 -0.46 -1.05 20.55
CA ASP A 189 -0.36 -1.69 19.26
C ASP A 189 0.39 -0.80 18.26
N ILE A 190 1.20 -1.41 17.40
CA ILE A 190 1.93 -0.70 16.34
C ILE A 190 1.64 -1.33 14.98
N GLY A 191 1.83 -0.56 13.91
CA GLY A 191 1.56 -0.98 12.54
C GLY A 191 2.66 -0.57 11.57
N GLN A 192 2.85 -1.41 10.56
CA GLN A 192 3.65 -1.10 9.38
C GLN A 192 2.73 -1.08 8.18
N PHE A 193 2.78 -0.03 7.36
CA PHE A 193 1.89 0.14 6.22
C PHE A 193 2.68 0.41 4.95
N TRP A 194 2.15 -0.02 3.82
CA TRP A 194 2.74 0.21 2.50
C TRP A 194 1.68 0.59 1.48
N ALA A 195 2.06 1.43 0.52
CA ALA A 195 1.31 1.69 -0.69
C ALA A 195 2.24 1.47 -1.88
N LYS A 196 1.87 0.57 -2.79
CA LYS A 196 2.64 0.29 -4.00
C LYS A 196 1.85 0.75 -5.21
N LEU A 197 2.42 1.65 -6.02
CA LEU A 197 1.77 2.13 -7.23
C LEU A 197 1.42 0.93 -8.12
N ALA A 198 0.16 0.88 -8.57
CA ALA A 198 -0.43 -0.26 -9.29
C ALA A 198 -1.05 0.15 -10.64
N VAL A 199 -0.68 1.34 -11.14
CA VAL A 199 -1.12 1.88 -12.42
C VAL A 199 0.08 2.23 -13.29
N GLY A 200 -0.11 2.15 -14.60
CA GLY A 200 0.83 2.61 -15.62
C GLY A 200 0.06 3.19 -16.80
N ASN A 201 0.77 3.54 -17.87
CA ASN A 201 0.17 4.20 -19.03
C ASN A 201 0.25 3.33 -20.28
N ALA A 202 -0.83 3.34 -21.07
CA ALA A 202 -0.86 2.76 -22.42
C ALA A 202 -0.94 3.89 -23.46
N THR A 203 -0.22 3.72 -24.56
CA THR A 203 -0.29 4.59 -25.75
C THR A 203 -0.12 3.75 -27.00
N LEU A 204 -0.42 4.32 -28.16
CA LEU A 204 -0.37 3.66 -29.44
C LEU A 204 0.39 4.49 -30.47
N LYS A 205 1.12 3.78 -31.34
CA LYS A 205 1.75 4.32 -32.54
C LYS A 205 1.24 3.55 -33.75
N LYS A 206 0.55 4.23 -34.66
CA LYS A 206 0.10 3.72 -35.94
C LYS A 206 1.06 4.13 -37.06
N THR A 207 1.36 3.19 -37.95
CA THR A 207 2.14 3.45 -39.18
C THR A 207 1.43 2.85 -40.40
N SER A 208 1.85 3.28 -41.60
CA SER A 208 1.49 2.59 -42.84
C SER A 208 2.47 1.44 -43.07
N SER A 209 1.95 0.27 -43.43
CA SER A 209 2.77 -0.85 -43.89
C SER A 209 3.26 -0.66 -45.33
N ASN A 210 2.71 0.31 -46.09
CA ASN A 210 3.13 0.62 -47.46
C ASN A 210 3.24 2.13 -47.71
N ALA A 211 4.18 2.76 -47.01
CA ALA A 211 4.50 4.17 -47.12
C ALA A 211 4.72 4.65 -48.57
N SER A 212 5.23 3.79 -49.46
CA SER A 212 5.45 4.15 -50.87
C SER A 212 4.18 4.52 -51.65
N ILE A 213 3.01 4.07 -51.17
CA ILE A 213 1.70 4.35 -51.77
C ILE A 213 0.97 5.48 -51.02
N THR A 214 1.16 5.53 -49.70
CA THR A 214 0.37 6.36 -48.80
C THR A 214 1.02 7.72 -48.53
N ASP A 215 2.35 7.82 -48.57
CA ASP A 215 3.06 9.06 -48.26
C ASP A 215 2.84 10.10 -49.36
N GLY A 216 2.47 11.32 -48.95
CA GLY A 216 2.14 12.41 -49.86
C GLY A 216 0.82 12.21 -50.62
N ASN A 217 0.07 11.13 -50.34
CA ASN A 217 -1.20 10.84 -50.97
C ASN A 217 -2.36 11.29 -50.09
N GLY A 218 -3.05 12.37 -50.50
CA GLY A 218 -4.18 12.94 -49.74
C GLY A 218 -5.41 12.04 -49.58
N LEU A 219 -5.43 10.86 -50.22
CA LEU A 219 -6.46 9.84 -50.00
C LEU A 219 -6.21 9.00 -48.74
N TYR A 220 -5.00 9.06 -48.17
CA TYR A 220 -4.60 8.29 -46.99
C TYR A 220 -4.22 9.21 -45.83
N SER A 221 -4.57 8.79 -44.63
CA SER A 221 -4.11 9.41 -43.39
C SER A 221 -3.94 8.35 -42.32
N ILE A 222 -2.94 8.49 -41.45
CA ILE A 222 -2.84 7.69 -40.22
C ILE A 222 -3.50 8.38 -39.02
N ALA A 223 -4.03 9.59 -39.20
CA ALA A 223 -4.72 10.38 -38.19
C ALA A 223 -6.21 10.04 -38.11
N GLY A 224 -6.78 10.15 -36.92
CA GLY A 224 -8.21 9.93 -36.68
C GLY A 224 -8.62 8.47 -36.57
N ALA A 225 -7.67 7.54 -36.55
CA ALA A 225 -7.93 6.16 -36.18
C ALA A 225 -8.30 6.11 -34.70
N THR A 226 -9.37 5.39 -34.35
CA THR A 226 -9.80 5.26 -32.95
C THR A 226 -9.63 3.82 -32.46
N TYR A 227 -9.11 3.67 -31.25
CA TYR A 227 -8.85 2.38 -30.63
C TYR A 227 -9.48 2.32 -29.24
N GLY A 228 -10.22 1.26 -28.95
CA GLY A 228 -10.69 0.98 -27.61
C GLY A 228 -9.60 0.27 -26.81
N VAL A 229 -9.38 0.69 -25.57
CA VAL A 229 -8.55 -0.01 -24.58
C VAL A 229 -9.47 -0.73 -23.61
N TYR A 230 -9.23 -2.01 -23.35
CA TYR A 230 -10.13 -2.91 -22.63
C TYR A 230 -9.38 -3.66 -21.52
N SER A 231 -10.11 -3.96 -20.44
CA SER A 231 -9.58 -4.80 -19.35
C SER A 231 -9.71 -6.31 -19.60
N ASP A 232 -10.44 -6.70 -20.64
CA ASP A 232 -10.76 -8.09 -20.97
C ASP A 232 -10.53 -8.38 -22.46
N LYS A 233 -10.18 -9.63 -22.75
CA LYS A 233 -9.83 -10.09 -24.10
C LYS A 233 -11.01 -10.03 -25.08
N ASP A 234 -12.23 -10.15 -24.57
CA ASP A 234 -13.45 -10.13 -25.39
C ASP A 234 -13.88 -8.70 -25.76
N CYS A 235 -13.14 -7.69 -25.27
CA CYS A 235 -13.39 -6.26 -25.50
C CYS A 235 -14.78 -5.81 -25.04
N THR A 236 -15.24 -6.29 -23.87
CA THR A 236 -16.56 -5.96 -23.31
C THR A 236 -16.50 -4.87 -22.24
N LYS A 237 -15.33 -4.64 -21.62
CA LYS A 237 -15.10 -3.68 -20.53
C LYS A 237 -14.08 -2.63 -20.96
N GLN A 238 -14.56 -1.66 -21.73
CA GLN A 238 -13.74 -0.56 -22.22
C GLN A 238 -13.30 0.36 -21.07
N LEU A 239 -12.01 0.65 -21.04
CA LEU A 239 -11.35 1.55 -20.11
C LEU A 239 -11.23 2.97 -20.69
N ALA A 240 -10.91 3.09 -21.98
CA ALA A 240 -10.76 4.35 -22.67
C ALA A 240 -10.80 4.19 -24.20
N THR A 241 -10.68 5.32 -24.90
CA THR A 241 -10.46 5.39 -26.34
C THR A 241 -9.20 6.20 -26.62
N LEU A 242 -8.33 5.70 -27.49
CA LEU A 242 -7.18 6.41 -28.02
C LEU A 242 -7.47 6.85 -29.46
N THR A 243 -7.01 8.04 -29.83
CA THR A 243 -7.17 8.59 -31.18
C THR A 243 -5.81 8.99 -31.73
N THR A 244 -5.50 8.59 -32.96
CA THR A 244 -4.22 8.90 -33.58
C THR A 244 -4.17 10.34 -34.10
N ASP A 245 -3.05 11.02 -33.85
CA ASP A 245 -2.71 12.32 -34.40
C ASP A 245 -2.16 12.20 -35.84
N ASN A 246 -1.76 13.34 -36.44
CA ASN A 246 -1.18 13.39 -37.79
C ASN A 246 0.15 12.63 -37.94
N SER A 247 0.81 12.33 -36.83
CA SER A 247 2.02 11.51 -36.79
C SER A 247 1.70 10.05 -36.44
N GLY A 248 0.44 9.67 -36.24
CA GLY A 248 0.02 8.35 -35.83
C GLY A 248 0.24 8.06 -34.34
N ASN A 249 0.63 9.03 -33.51
CA ASN A 249 0.74 8.84 -32.06
C ASN A 249 -0.63 9.05 -31.40
N THR A 250 -0.80 8.53 -30.19
CA THR A 250 -1.94 8.86 -29.34
C THR A 250 -1.46 9.50 -28.04
N ASP A 251 -2.36 10.16 -27.33
CA ASP A 251 -2.14 10.45 -25.91
C ASP A 251 -1.95 9.16 -25.09
N THR A 252 -1.58 9.31 -23.83
CA THR A 252 -1.52 8.21 -22.87
C THR A 252 -2.84 8.06 -22.12
N VAL A 253 -3.24 6.83 -21.86
CA VAL A 253 -4.29 6.50 -20.89
C VAL A 253 -3.69 5.76 -19.70
N GLU A 254 -4.04 6.20 -18.49
CA GLU A 254 -3.70 5.46 -17.27
C GLU A 254 -4.61 4.23 -17.10
N VAL A 255 -3.98 3.07 -16.84
CA VAL A 255 -4.65 1.79 -16.61
C VAL A 255 -4.02 1.07 -15.43
N LYS A 256 -4.76 0.15 -14.82
CA LYS A 256 -4.15 -0.78 -13.85
C LYS A 256 -3.02 -1.55 -14.52
N ALA A 257 -1.89 -1.67 -13.84
CA ALA A 257 -0.75 -2.43 -14.31
C ALA A 257 -1.16 -3.90 -14.53
N GLY A 258 -0.66 -4.49 -15.61
CA GLY A 258 -1.07 -5.80 -16.11
C GLY A 258 -1.35 -5.78 -17.60
N THR A 259 -2.01 -6.83 -18.08
CA THR A 259 -2.37 -6.94 -19.50
C THR A 259 -3.67 -6.19 -19.79
N VAL A 260 -3.63 -5.29 -20.76
CA VAL A 260 -4.81 -4.67 -21.39
C VAL A 260 -4.94 -5.16 -22.84
N TYR A 261 -6.12 -4.99 -23.40
CA TYR A 261 -6.42 -5.36 -24.78
C TYR A 261 -6.81 -4.13 -25.59
N ILE A 262 -6.30 -4.01 -26.81
CA ILE A 262 -6.50 -2.84 -27.67
C ILE A 262 -7.05 -3.32 -29.01
N LYS A 263 -8.13 -2.68 -29.47
CA LYS A 263 -8.81 -3.02 -30.72
C LYS A 263 -9.17 -1.75 -31.49
N GLU A 264 -8.94 -1.75 -32.79
CA GLU A 264 -9.37 -0.65 -33.65
C GLU A 264 -10.91 -0.61 -33.77
N LEU A 265 -11.47 0.58 -33.61
CA LEU A 265 -12.91 0.85 -33.68
C LEU A 265 -13.27 1.55 -34.99
N SER A 266 -12.42 2.48 -35.43
CA SER A 266 -12.52 3.11 -36.74
C SER A 266 -11.14 3.29 -37.36
N ALA A 267 -11.02 2.88 -38.62
CA ALA A 267 -9.84 3.15 -39.42
C ALA A 267 -9.77 4.63 -39.82
N PRO A 268 -8.57 5.15 -40.06
CA PRO A 268 -8.40 6.47 -40.61
C PRO A 268 -8.66 6.47 -42.12
N ALA A 269 -8.66 7.65 -42.74
CA ALA A 269 -8.96 7.79 -44.16
C ALA A 269 -8.03 6.92 -45.04
N GLY A 270 -8.63 6.17 -45.98
CA GLY A 270 -7.90 5.35 -46.95
C GLY A 270 -7.58 3.93 -46.50
N TYR A 271 -7.81 3.57 -45.22
CA TYR A 271 -7.50 2.25 -44.68
C TYR A 271 -8.76 1.44 -44.32
N LYS A 272 -8.60 0.12 -44.23
CA LYS A 272 -9.62 -0.79 -43.72
C LYS A 272 -9.39 -1.01 -42.23
N VAL A 273 -10.49 -1.04 -41.45
CA VAL A 273 -10.44 -1.37 -40.01
C VAL A 273 -9.75 -2.70 -39.79
N ASP A 274 -8.76 -2.70 -38.90
CA ASP A 274 -8.13 -3.90 -38.39
C ASP A 274 -9.01 -4.54 -37.29
N SER A 275 -9.45 -5.77 -37.54
CA SER A 275 -10.25 -6.54 -36.58
C SER A 275 -9.43 -7.22 -35.48
N THR A 276 -8.09 -7.13 -35.54
CA THR A 276 -7.18 -7.76 -34.57
C THR A 276 -7.36 -7.17 -33.17
N VAL A 277 -7.34 -8.05 -32.16
CA VAL A 277 -7.25 -7.65 -30.75
C VAL A 277 -5.81 -7.84 -30.30
N TYR A 278 -5.16 -6.73 -29.96
CA TYR A 278 -3.79 -6.70 -29.48
C TYR A 278 -3.76 -6.79 -27.96
N SER A 279 -2.79 -7.51 -27.40
CA SER A 279 -2.49 -7.46 -25.97
C SER A 279 -1.31 -6.55 -25.70
N LEU A 280 -1.39 -5.69 -24.69
CA LEU A 280 -0.30 -4.84 -24.23
C LEU A 280 -0.08 -5.06 -22.73
N ASN A 281 1.15 -5.40 -22.34
CA ASN A 281 1.51 -5.50 -20.93
C ASN A 281 2.00 -4.14 -20.43
N VAL A 282 1.31 -3.60 -19.42
CA VAL A 282 1.60 -2.30 -18.80
C VAL A 282 2.22 -2.53 -17.43
N GLU A 283 3.43 -2.01 -17.23
CA GLU A 283 4.10 -2.04 -15.93
C GLU A 283 3.75 -0.80 -15.10
N ALA A 284 3.69 -0.96 -13.77
CA ALA A 284 3.40 0.15 -12.87
C ALA A 284 4.44 1.27 -13.02
N GLY A 285 3.98 2.52 -13.07
CA GLY A 285 4.81 3.71 -13.22
C GLY A 285 5.48 3.89 -14.58
N LYS A 286 5.19 3.02 -15.58
CA LYS A 286 5.78 3.10 -16.92
C LYS A 286 4.74 3.35 -17.99
N THR A 287 5.20 3.82 -19.15
CA THR A 287 4.39 3.92 -20.37
C THR A 287 4.73 2.77 -21.31
N ALA A 288 3.72 2.01 -21.72
CA ALA A 288 3.82 0.97 -22.74
C ALA A 288 3.22 1.48 -24.06
N THR A 289 3.95 1.29 -25.15
CA THR A 289 3.51 1.69 -26.49
C THR A 289 3.18 0.46 -27.33
N LEU A 290 1.94 0.37 -27.82
CA LEU A 290 1.58 -0.58 -28.85
C LEU A 290 1.91 0.01 -30.23
N ASN A 291 2.73 -0.68 -31.02
CA ASN A 291 2.99 -0.32 -32.41
C ASN A 291 2.12 -1.18 -33.33
N VAL A 292 1.34 -0.54 -34.20
CA VAL A 292 0.46 -1.19 -35.17
C VAL A 292 0.67 -0.59 -36.56
N SER A 293 0.40 -1.38 -37.59
CA SER A 293 0.53 -0.94 -38.98
C SER A 293 -0.68 -1.37 -39.78
N ASP A 294 -1.25 -0.45 -40.56
CA ASP A 294 -2.32 -0.78 -41.50
C ASP A 294 -1.80 -1.01 -42.90
N THR A 295 -2.52 -1.83 -43.64
CA THR A 295 -2.29 -2.13 -45.06
C THR A 295 -3.31 -1.43 -45.94
#